data_AF-A0A1Y2SBE9-F1
#
_entry.id   AF-A0A1Y2SBE9-F1
#
_cell.length_a   1.000
_cell.length_b   1.000
_cell.length_c   1.000
_cell.angle_alpha   90.00
_cell.angle_beta   90.00
_cell.angle_gamma   90.00
#
_symmetry.space_group_name_H-M   'P 1'
#
loop_
_entity.id
_entity.type
_entity.pdbx_description
1 polymer ?
#
loop_
_entity_poly.entity_id
_entity_poly.type
_entity_poly.pdbx_seq_one_letter_code
_entity_poly.pdbx_strand_id
1 'polypeptide(L)'
;MQLIHTIHKKTTIVRIVATMNHGSGLSESISVDVFKKNIDDSKFILCGNNPHPEWRQMSVNEYIQYGRPEKFKYVTHAEIIRVVRELRSK
;
A
#
# COMPACT_ATOMS: atom_id res chain seq x y z
N MET A 1 8.91 4.85 14.21
CA MET A 1 7.62 4.36 14.76
C MET A 1 6.84 3.71 13.62
N GLN A 2 6.06 2.65 13.89
CA GLN A 2 5.32 1.93 12.85
C GLN A 2 3.88 1.64 13.29
N LEU A 3 2.94 1.74 12.36
CA LEU A 3 1.55 1.36 12.51
C LEU A 3 1.18 0.31 11.47
N ILE A 4 0.52 -0.76 11.91
CA ILE A 4 0.06 -1.84 11.03
C ILE A 4 -1.46 -1.90 11.10
N HIS A 5 -2.11 -1.74 9.96
CA HIS A 5 -3.55 -1.91 9.81
C HIS A 5 -3.84 -3.15 8.97
N THR A 6 -4.61 -4.09 9.50
CA THR A 6 -4.97 -5.33 8.80
C THR A 6 -6.41 -5.26 8.30
N ILE A 7 -6.60 -5.57 7.02
CA ILE A 7 -7.90 -5.60 6.34
C ILE A 7 -8.17 -7.05 5.91
N HIS A 8 -9.31 -7.57 6.34
CA HIS A 8 -9.77 -8.90 5.93
C HIS A 8 -10.74 -8.75 4.76
N LYS A 9 -10.37 -9.30 3.60
CA LYS A 9 -11.25 -9.45 2.43
C LYS A 9 -11.72 -10.89 2.32
N LYS A 10 -12.63 -11.16 1.38
CA LYS A 10 -13.24 -12.49 1.17
C LYS A 10 -12.20 -13.62 1.06
N THR A 11 -11.12 -13.41 0.32
CA THR A 11 -10.10 -14.45 0.03
C THR A 11 -8.67 -14.03 0.39
N THR A 12 -8.47 -12.77 0.76
CA THR A 12 -7.13 -12.18 0.95
C THR A 12 -7.10 -11.38 2.25
N ILE A 13 -6.01 -11.51 2.98
CA ILE A 13 -5.68 -10.64 4.11
C ILE A 13 -4.64 -9.65 3.64
N VAL A 14 -4.90 -8.36 3.88
CA VAL A 14 -4.05 -7.26 3.45
C VAL A 14 -3.55 -6.50 4.67
N ARG A 15 -2.27 -6.10 4.68
CA ARG A 15 -1.67 -5.25 5.70
C ARG A 15 -1.16 -3.97 5.09
N ILE A 16 -1.58 -2.84 5.64
CA ILE A 16 -1.00 -1.52 5.37
C ILE A 16 -0.03 -1.24 6.50
N VAL A 17 1.24 -1.07 6.17
CA VAL A 17 2.32 -0.78 7.10
C VAL A 17 2.79 0.64 6.84
N ALA A 18 2.48 1.55 7.77
CA ALA A 18 2.99 2.91 7.73
C ALA A 18 4.16 3.05 8.71
N THR A 19 5.29 3.59 8.23
CA THR A 19 6.51 3.75 9.02
C THR A 19 6.95 5.20 8.99
N MET A 20 7.12 5.79 10.17
CA MET A 20 7.67 7.12 10.35
C MET A 20 9.20 7.04 10.33
N ASN A 21 9.81 7.75 9.38
CA ASN A 21 11.23 7.82 9.15
C ASN A 21 11.73 9.25 9.43
N HIS A 22 12.91 9.36 10.05
CA HIS A 22 13.58 10.63 10.30
C HIS A 22 14.87 10.65 9.47
N GLY A 23 14.94 11.55 8.49
CA GLY A 23 16.14 11.72 7.68
C GLY A 23 17.25 12.46 8.44
N SER A 24 18.46 12.49 7.86
CA SER A 24 19.64 13.16 8.43
C SER A 24 19.46 14.67 8.68
N GLY A 25 18.41 15.29 8.13
CA GLY A 25 18.03 16.69 8.34
C GLY A 25 16.77 16.90 9.20
N LEU A 26 16.35 15.91 10.00
CA LEU A 26 15.15 15.95 10.86
C LEU A 26 13.80 16.12 10.13
N SER A 27 13.76 16.03 8.80
CA SER A 27 12.50 16.02 8.05
C SER A 27 11.76 14.69 8.27
N GLU A 28 10.61 14.76 8.94
CA GLU A 28 9.71 13.61 9.09
C GLU A 28 9.17 13.19 7.71
N SER A 29 9.25 11.89 7.43
CA SER A 29 8.60 11.29 6.28
C SER A 29 7.89 10.01 6.69
N ILE A 30 6.84 9.64 5.97
CA ILE A 30 6.10 8.40 6.20
C ILE A 30 6.19 7.54 4.94
N SER A 31 6.79 6.36 5.07
CA SER A 31 6.73 5.33 4.04
C SER A 31 5.50 4.44 4.29
N VAL A 32 4.91 3.94 3.21
CA VAL A 32 3.77 3.01 3.29
C VAL A 32 4.02 1.82 2.39
N ASP A 33 4.08 0.65 3.03
CA ASP A 33 4.17 -0.65 2.38
C ASP A 33 2.83 -1.39 2.50
N VAL A 34 2.45 -2.10 1.45
CA VAL A 34 1.22 -2.90 1.42
C VAL A 34 1.61 -4.35 1.21
N PHE A 35 1.18 -5.21 2.11
CA PHE A 35 1.39 -6.65 2.01
C PHE A 35 0.07 -7.37 1.82
N LYS A 36 0.09 -8.47 1.08
CA LYS A 36 -1.07 -9.35 0.89
C LYS A 36 -0.70 -10.79 1.21
N LYS A 37 -1.68 -11.59 1.59
CA LYS A 37 -1.61 -13.06 1.55
C LYS A 37 -2.99 -13.62 1.28
N ASN A 38 -3.11 -14.80 0.66
CA ASN A 38 -4.39 -15.50 0.70
C ASN A 38 -4.69 -15.96 2.12
N ILE A 39 -5.96 -16.26 2.39
CA ILE A 39 -6.39 -16.64 3.73
C ILE A 39 -5.63 -17.87 4.25
N ASP A 40 -5.39 -18.84 3.38
CA ASP A 40 -4.71 -20.11 3.66
C ASP A 40 -3.17 -20.01 3.57
N ASP A 41 -2.64 -18.93 3.01
CA ASP A 41 -1.20 -18.74 2.90
C ASP A 41 -0.59 -18.41 4.27
N SER A 42 0.58 -18.95 4.54
CA SER A 42 1.32 -18.67 5.78
C SER A 42 2.11 -17.36 5.74
N LYS A 43 2.44 -16.84 4.55
CA LYS A 43 3.35 -15.70 4.37
C LYS A 43 2.68 -14.52 3.68
N PHE A 44 3.00 -13.32 4.16
CA PHE A 44 2.70 -12.06 3.50
C PHE A 44 3.72 -11.75 2.41
N ILE A 45 3.25 -11.24 1.28
CA ILE A 45 4.04 -10.83 0.12
C ILE A 45 3.86 -9.32 -0.04
N LEU A 46 4.96 -8.60 -0.25
CA LEU A 46 4.95 -7.16 -0.53
C LEU A 46 4.32 -6.90 -1.90
N CYS A 47 3.34 -6.02 -1.96
CA CYS A 47 2.74 -5.57 -3.21
C CYS A 47 3.66 -4.59 -3.94
N GLY A 48 3.74 -4.72 -5.26
CA GLY A 48 4.46 -3.78 -6.11
C GLY A 48 3.93 -2.34 -6.00
N ASN A 49 4.86 -1.39 -5.95
CA ASN A 49 4.59 0.05 -5.88
C ASN A 49 4.77 0.76 -7.24
N ASN A 50 5.33 0.08 -8.24
CA ASN A 50 5.54 0.64 -9.56
C ASN A 50 4.30 0.40 -10.44
N PRO A 51 3.89 1.38 -11.27
CA PRO A 51 2.92 1.15 -12.33
C PRO A 51 3.51 0.22 -13.40
N HIS A 52 2.66 -0.26 -14.32
CA HIS A 52 3.11 -0.99 -15.50
C HIS A 52 4.12 -0.15 -16.29
N PRO A 53 5.24 -0.68 -16.82
CA PRO A 53 6.28 0.13 -17.50
C PRO A 53 5.74 1.06 -18.60
N GLU A 54 4.76 0.58 -19.37
CA GLU A 54 4.14 1.30 -20.48
C GLU A 54 2.85 2.05 -20.10
N TRP A 55 2.60 2.27 -18.81
CA TRP A 55 1.35 2.87 -18.31
C TRP A 55 0.98 4.21 -18.97
N ARG A 56 1.96 4.97 -19.47
CA ARG A 56 1.74 6.26 -20.15
C ARG A 56 1.10 6.13 -21.53
N GLN A 57 1.19 4.96 -22.15
CA GLN A 57 0.61 4.67 -23.46
C GLN A 57 -0.79 4.04 -23.36
N MET A 58 -1.20 3.64 -22.14
CA MET A 58 -2.48 3.00 -21.90
C MET A 58 -3.62 4.01 -21.93
N SER A 59 -4.79 3.59 -22.42
CA SER A 59 -6.03 4.33 -22.15
C SER A 59 -6.30 4.38 -20.65
N VAL A 60 -7.16 5.31 -20.22
CA VAL A 60 -7.56 5.43 -18.80
C VAL A 60 -8.14 4.11 -18.27
N ASN A 61 -8.96 3.43 -19.08
CA ASN A 61 -9.57 2.16 -18.67
C ASN A 61 -8.54 1.05 -18.50
N GLU A 62 -7.60 0.92 -19.44
CA GLU A 62 -6.50 -0.06 -19.35
C GLU A 62 -5.57 0.26 -18.18
N TYR A 63 -5.29 1.54 -17.93
CA TYR A 63 -4.50 1.95 -16.77
C TYR A 63 -5.16 1.53 -15.45
N ILE A 64 -6.47 1.75 -15.32
CA ILE A 64 -7.21 1.38 -14.11
C ILE A 64 -7.19 -0.13 -13.87
N GLN A 65 -7.33 -0.92 -14.93
CA GLN A 65 -7.40 -2.38 -14.87
C GLN A 65 -6.01 -3.02 -14.67
N TYR A 66 -5.01 -2.55 -15.42
CA TYR A 66 -3.72 -3.23 -15.59
C TYR A 66 -2.51 -2.35 -15.29
N GLY A 67 -2.62 -1.04 -15.49
CA GLY A 67 -1.50 -0.10 -15.36
C GLY A 67 -1.18 0.36 -13.94
N ARG A 68 -2.15 0.32 -13.02
CA ARG A 68 -1.96 0.77 -11.63
C ARG A 68 -0.97 -0.10 -10.86
N PRO A 69 -0.19 0.49 -9.93
CA PRO A 69 0.60 -0.27 -8.97
C PRO A 69 -0.22 -1.35 -8.27
N GLU A 70 0.37 -2.52 -8.10
CA GLU A 70 -0.30 -3.69 -7.55
C GLU A 70 -0.97 -3.40 -6.21
N LYS A 71 -0.33 -2.62 -5.34
CA LYS A 71 -0.92 -2.24 -4.04
C LYS A 71 -2.32 -1.65 -4.17
N PHE A 72 -2.60 -0.89 -5.23
CA PHE A 72 -3.91 -0.27 -5.45
C PHE A 72 -4.99 -1.22 -5.98
N LYS A 73 -4.64 -2.47 -6.29
CA LYS A 73 -5.62 -3.55 -6.49
C LYS A 73 -6.18 -4.03 -5.15
N TYR A 74 -5.42 -3.86 -4.07
CA TYR A 74 -5.76 -4.39 -2.74
C TYR A 74 -6.19 -3.32 -1.76
N VAL A 75 -5.74 -2.07 -1.92
CA VAL A 75 -6.13 -0.97 -1.03
C VAL A 75 -6.50 0.27 -1.82
N THR A 76 -7.40 1.05 -1.25
CA THR A 76 -7.77 2.38 -1.74
C THR A 76 -6.79 3.43 -1.20
N HIS A 77 -6.71 4.57 -1.88
CA HIS A 77 -5.95 5.72 -1.38
C HIS A 77 -6.48 6.22 -0.03
N ALA A 78 -7.81 6.18 0.18
CA ALA A 78 -8.44 6.60 1.43
C ALA A 78 -7.99 5.75 2.63
N GLU A 79 -7.89 4.42 2.45
CA GLU A 79 -7.39 3.52 3.50
C GLU A 79 -5.93 3.83 3.86
N ILE A 80 -5.07 4.09 2.86
CA ILE A 80 -3.69 4.50 3.08
C ILE A 80 -3.63 5.81 3.88
N ILE A 81 -4.35 6.84 3.43
CA ILE A 81 -4.37 8.16 4.09
C ILE A 81 -4.87 8.05 5.54
N ARG A 82 -5.86 7.19 5.79
CA ARG A 82 -6.37 6.94 7.16
C ARG A 82 -5.26 6.41 8.07
N VAL A 83 -4.53 5.39 7.63
CA VAL A 83 -3.43 4.78 8.42
C VAL A 83 -2.30 5.78 8.64
N VAL A 84 -1.95 6.58 7.63
CA VAL A 84 -0.94 7.64 7.75
C VAL A 84 -1.36 8.69 8.78
N ARG A 85 -2.62 9.13 8.75
CA ARG A 85 -3.15 10.08 9.73
C ARG A 85 -3.15 9.52 11.14
N GLU A 86 -3.55 8.26 11.29
CA GLU A 86 -3.55 7.58 12.59
C GLU A 86 -2.12 7.48 13.17
N LEU A 87 -1.13 7.16 12.33
CA LEU A 87 0.27 7.12 12.76
C LEU A 87 0.76 8.49 13.26
N ARG A 88 0.35 9.59 12.62
CA ARG A 88 0.74 10.95 13.03
C ARG A 88 0.06 11.44 14.31
N SER A 89 -1.10 10.87 14.64
CA SER A 89 -1.84 11.22 15.85
C SER A 89 -1.39 10.45 17.10
N LYS A 90 -0.46 9.50 16.94
CA LYS A 90 0.16 8.75 18.05
C LYS A 90 1.43 9.44 18.50
#